data_AF-A0A413XBT3-F1
#
_entry.id   AF-A0A413XBT3-F1
#
_cell.length_a   1.000
_cell.length_b   1.000
_cell.length_c   1.000
_cell.angle_alpha   90.00
_cell.angle_beta   90.00
_cell.angle_gamma   90.00
#
_symmetry.space_group_name_H-M   'P 1'
#
loop_
_entity.id
_entity.type
_entity.pdbx_description
1 polymer ?
#
loop_
_entity_poly.entity_id
_entity_poly.type
_entity_poly.pdbx_seq_one_letter_code
_entity_poly.pdbx_strand_id
1 'polypeptide(L)'
;MKATKITRIQKLASLAVTAVLTGSLLILGGFASDAQEPERQIQTDSDITDGWLNDSKNPESKKWRHSFKTEGFFVNQYGIRLAWNNDSSLYQTTRQVTAGEVYTVSFIEELKQYADNPDVMEAIRLAILEERETEENSTNQWVTNFIMTNPVVVGVDGPYQETYDELAAVFYESGKKEYYSSVLEKSSKETQAAMAERAYKEHNIPCFSMTVQILTAEERLQYLEKSYQDNQTAFFSILFSDLAGNEQTSYAYRAYEDDRKDFFSIAVESLDSYQCEALAKRAYREGKKEFLYLIPGAKDDKDF
;
A
#
# COMPACT_ATOMS: atom_id res chain seq x y z
N MET A 1 -17.99 33.50 3.34
CA MET A 1 -17.66 32.08 3.60
C MET A 1 -17.51 31.38 2.25
N LYS A 2 -16.27 31.18 1.79
CA LYS A 2 -15.97 30.34 0.62
C LYS A 2 -15.26 29.10 1.16
N ALA A 3 -15.87 27.94 0.97
CA ALA A 3 -15.28 26.66 1.33
C ALA A 3 -14.02 26.45 0.47
N THR A 4 -12.86 26.41 1.12
CA THR A 4 -11.58 26.14 0.48
C THR A 4 -11.59 24.71 -0.03
N LYS A 5 -11.49 24.56 -1.36
CA LYS A 5 -11.32 23.28 -2.04
C LYS A 5 -10.05 22.61 -1.52
N ILE A 6 -10.21 21.56 -0.73
CA ILE A 6 -9.15 20.58 -0.47
C ILE A 6 -8.69 20.05 -1.83
N THR A 7 -7.48 20.41 -2.24
CA THR A 7 -6.93 20.11 -3.56
C THR A 7 -6.74 18.60 -3.73
N ARG A 8 -7.20 18.07 -4.87
CA ARG A 8 -7.18 16.63 -5.25
C ARG A 8 -5.82 15.93 -5.03
N ILE A 9 -4.72 16.69 -4.98
CA ILE A 9 -3.35 16.20 -4.77
C ILE A 9 -3.15 15.63 -3.35
N GLN A 10 -3.76 16.22 -2.32
CA GLN A 10 -3.62 15.74 -0.92
C GLN A 10 -4.32 14.41 -0.66
N LYS A 11 -5.40 14.10 -1.39
CA LYS A 11 -6.07 12.80 -1.31
C LYS A 11 -5.31 11.68 -2.04
N LEU A 12 -4.52 12.02 -3.06
CA LEU A 12 -3.73 11.05 -3.83
C LEU A 12 -2.47 10.61 -3.05
N ALA A 13 -1.84 11.52 -2.32
CA ALA A 13 -0.71 11.19 -1.45
C ALA A 13 -1.12 10.24 -0.30
N SER A 14 -2.27 10.48 0.35
CA SER A 14 -2.76 9.56 1.40
C SER A 14 -3.15 8.18 0.84
N LEU A 15 -3.73 8.12 -0.37
CA LEU A 15 -4.08 6.85 -1.02
C LEU A 15 -2.83 6.02 -1.39
N ALA A 16 -1.78 6.67 -1.89
CA ALA A 16 -0.54 5.99 -2.27
C ALA A 16 0.21 5.44 -1.04
N VAL A 17 0.20 6.17 0.08
CA VAL A 17 0.80 5.71 1.34
C VAL A 17 0.01 4.55 1.95
N THR A 18 -1.33 4.57 1.92
CA THR A 18 -2.14 3.45 2.44
C THR A 18 -2.03 2.19 1.57
N ALA A 19 -1.95 2.31 0.24
CA ALA A 19 -1.77 1.16 -0.66
C ALA A 19 -0.39 0.48 -0.48
N VAL A 20 0.65 1.26 -0.17
CA VAL A 20 2.00 0.72 0.15
C VAL A 20 2.00 0.00 1.50
N LEU A 21 1.18 0.44 2.46
CA LEU A 21 1.09 -0.18 3.78
C LEU A 21 0.39 -1.53 3.76
N THR A 22 -0.54 -1.81 2.83
CA THR A 22 -1.27 -3.10 2.76
C THR A 22 -0.71 -4.10 1.75
N GLY A 23 0.41 -3.82 1.07
CA GLY A 23 0.93 -4.70 0.01
C GLY A 23 0.09 -4.72 -1.29
N SER A 24 -1.11 -4.16 -1.26
CA SER A 24 -2.04 -4.16 -2.38
C SER A 24 -1.83 -2.94 -3.30
N LEU A 25 -1.49 -3.17 -4.57
CA LEU A 25 -1.46 -2.12 -5.59
C LEU A 25 -2.88 -1.83 -6.08
N LEU A 26 -3.34 -0.58 -5.92
CA LEU A 26 -4.56 -0.06 -6.56
C LEU A 26 -4.17 0.59 -7.89
N ILE A 27 -4.42 -0.11 -9.01
CA ILE A 27 -4.26 0.48 -10.34
C ILE A 27 -5.61 1.09 -10.74
N LEU A 28 -5.70 2.42 -10.65
CA LEU A 28 -6.82 3.18 -11.19
C LEU A 28 -6.54 3.42 -12.68
N GLY A 29 -7.29 2.77 -13.58
CA GLY A 29 -7.17 2.98 -15.02
C GLY A 29 -7.50 4.43 -15.40
N GLY A 30 -6.50 5.18 -15.85
CA GLY A 30 -6.64 6.53 -16.39
C GLY A 30 -5.33 6.99 -17.04
N PHE A 31 -5.27 6.96 -18.37
CA PHE A 31 -4.10 7.39 -19.14
C PHE A 31 -3.77 8.88 -18.89
N ALA A 32 -2.52 9.16 -18.54
CA ALA A 32 -1.86 10.42 -18.83
C ALA A 32 -0.40 10.09 -19.21
N SER A 33 -0.16 9.86 -20.49
CA SER A 33 1.18 9.62 -21.02
C SER A 33 1.88 10.95 -21.29
N ASP A 34 2.88 11.28 -20.49
CA ASP A 34 4.03 12.09 -20.96
C ASP A 34 5.23 11.14 -21.09
N ALA A 35 5.23 10.36 -22.17
CA ALA A 35 6.41 9.70 -22.70
C ALA A 35 6.21 9.53 -24.21
N GLN A 36 7.10 10.14 -24.97
CA GLN A 36 7.04 10.31 -26.41
C GLN A 36 7.55 9.02 -27.09
N GLU A 37 6.67 8.25 -27.71
CA GLU A 37 7.00 7.10 -28.57
C GLU A 37 6.13 7.09 -29.85
N PRO A 38 6.62 6.48 -30.96
CA PRO A 38 6.31 6.89 -32.32
C PRO A 38 4.89 6.54 -32.77
N GLU A 39 4.34 7.41 -33.61
CA GLU A 39 2.99 7.33 -34.21
C GLU A 39 2.63 5.91 -34.67
N ARG A 40 1.82 5.21 -33.87
CA ARG A 40 0.87 4.22 -34.39
C ARG A 40 -0.50 4.87 -34.47
N GLN A 41 -1.10 4.74 -35.64
CA GLN A 41 -2.43 5.25 -35.95
C GLN A 41 -3.44 4.77 -34.91
N ILE A 42 -4.10 5.73 -34.28
CA ILE A 42 -5.15 5.53 -33.29
C ILE A 42 -6.38 5.01 -34.03
N GLN A 43 -6.72 3.72 -33.80
CA GLN A 43 -8.09 3.25 -34.01
C GLN A 43 -8.93 3.73 -32.83
N THR A 44 -9.86 4.65 -33.12
CA THR A 44 -10.94 5.00 -32.21
C THR A 44 -12.02 3.93 -32.33
N ASP A 45 -12.10 3.01 -31.37
CA ASP A 45 -13.23 2.08 -31.28
C ASP A 45 -13.87 2.14 -29.90
N SER A 46 -15.13 2.55 -29.91
CA SER A 46 -16.04 2.71 -28.78
C SER A 46 -16.66 1.39 -28.30
N ASP A 47 -15.97 0.25 -28.49
CA ASP A 47 -16.46 -1.10 -28.16
C ASP A 47 -15.37 -1.97 -27.51
N ILE A 48 -14.49 -1.39 -26.70
CA ILE A 48 -13.70 -2.18 -25.74
C ILE A 48 -14.62 -2.46 -24.54
N THR A 49 -15.14 -3.68 -24.43
CA THR A 49 -15.76 -4.16 -23.19
C THR A 49 -14.69 -4.21 -22.12
N ASP A 50 -14.55 -3.14 -21.35
CA ASP A 50 -13.59 -3.06 -20.26
C ASP A 50 -13.84 -4.20 -19.27
N GLY A 51 -12.87 -5.11 -19.19
CA GLY A 51 -13.02 -6.40 -18.53
C GLY A 51 -13.05 -6.41 -17.01
N TRP A 52 -13.06 -5.22 -16.43
CA TRP A 52 -12.92 -4.97 -15.01
C TRP A 52 -14.27 -4.48 -14.49
N LEU A 53 -15.03 -5.40 -13.89
CA LEU A 53 -16.36 -5.13 -13.34
C LEU A 53 -16.42 -5.67 -11.91
N ASN A 54 -16.53 -4.75 -10.93
CA ASN A 54 -16.87 -5.10 -9.56
C ASN A 54 -18.36 -5.49 -9.47
N ASP A 55 -18.64 -6.78 -9.28
CA ASP A 55 -19.97 -7.38 -9.15
C ASP A 55 -20.44 -7.51 -7.69
N SER A 56 -19.70 -6.94 -6.74
CA SER A 56 -20.04 -6.97 -5.32
C SER A 56 -21.47 -6.47 -5.03
N LYS A 57 -22.14 -7.17 -4.11
CA LYS A 57 -23.47 -6.79 -3.61
C LYS A 57 -23.41 -5.50 -2.79
N ASN A 58 -22.23 -5.09 -2.32
CA ASN A 58 -22.03 -3.85 -1.58
C ASN A 58 -22.16 -2.62 -2.53
N PRO A 59 -23.13 -1.70 -2.31
CA PRO A 59 -23.30 -0.51 -3.13
C PRO A 59 -22.07 0.41 -3.16
N GLU A 60 -21.27 0.43 -2.10
CA GLU A 60 -20.03 1.21 -2.04
C GLU A 60 -18.94 0.62 -2.94
N SER A 61 -18.84 -0.71 -3.02
CA SER A 61 -17.96 -1.42 -3.96
C SER A 61 -18.28 -1.12 -5.43
N LYS A 62 -19.55 -0.90 -5.76
CA LYS A 62 -19.97 -0.51 -7.13
C LYS A 62 -19.44 0.86 -7.59
N LYS A 63 -18.95 1.71 -6.69
CA LYS A 63 -18.24 2.97 -7.04
C LYS A 63 -16.87 2.69 -7.63
N TRP A 64 -16.31 1.50 -7.36
CA TRP A 64 -15.00 1.03 -7.80
C TRP A 64 -15.13 0.05 -8.97
N ARG A 65 -16.12 0.28 -9.83
CA ARG A 65 -16.54 -0.71 -10.84
C ARG A 65 -15.41 -1.11 -11.81
N HIS A 66 -14.45 -0.22 -12.06
CA HIS A 66 -13.27 -0.44 -12.92
C HIS A 66 -11.97 -0.59 -12.11
N SER A 67 -12.06 -1.03 -10.85
CA SER A 67 -10.91 -1.21 -9.98
C SER A 67 -10.82 -2.67 -9.56
N PHE A 68 -9.62 -3.22 -9.67
CA PHE A 68 -9.29 -4.55 -9.17
C PHE A 68 -8.29 -4.43 -8.03
N LYS A 69 -8.32 -5.40 -7.13
CA LYS A 69 -7.26 -5.59 -6.12
C LYS A 69 -6.39 -6.74 -6.59
N THR A 70 -5.08 -6.60 -6.41
CA THR A 70 -4.14 -7.73 -6.52
C THR A 70 -3.48 -7.96 -5.19
N GLU A 71 -3.34 -9.22 -4.81
CA GLU A 71 -2.65 -9.64 -3.61
C GLU A 71 -1.79 -10.86 -3.90
N GLY A 72 -0.63 -10.93 -3.24
CA GLY A 72 0.24 -12.09 -3.28
C GLY A 72 0.15 -12.85 -1.97
N PHE A 73 0.13 -14.17 -2.08
CA PHE A 73 0.03 -15.10 -0.97
C PHE A 73 1.20 -16.07 -1.05
N PHE A 74 1.63 -16.53 0.11
CA PHE A 74 2.54 -17.67 0.18
C PHE A 74 1.91 -18.79 1.00
N VAL A 75 1.48 -19.84 0.30
CA VAL A 75 0.68 -20.93 0.85
C VAL A 75 1.06 -22.25 0.20
N ASN A 76 1.12 -23.32 1.01
CA ASN A 76 1.43 -24.67 0.55
C ASN A 76 2.69 -24.75 -0.33
N GLN A 77 3.77 -24.05 0.05
CA GLN A 77 5.03 -23.95 -0.71
C GLN A 77 4.96 -23.18 -2.04
N TYR A 78 3.85 -22.51 -2.36
CA TYR A 78 3.73 -21.70 -3.58
C TYR A 78 3.52 -20.23 -3.26
N GLY A 79 4.12 -19.38 -4.09
CA GLY A 79 3.70 -17.99 -4.27
C GLY A 79 2.50 -17.96 -5.21
N ILE A 80 1.34 -17.51 -4.74
CA ILE A 80 0.11 -17.38 -5.53
C ILE A 80 -0.26 -15.91 -5.60
N ARG A 81 -0.43 -15.35 -6.79
CA ARG A 81 -0.92 -13.98 -6.96
C ARG A 81 -2.32 -14.01 -7.56
N LEU A 82 -3.26 -13.41 -6.84
CA LEU A 82 -4.65 -13.30 -7.25
C LEU A 82 -4.99 -11.85 -7.57
N ALA A 83 -5.80 -11.66 -8.60
CA ALA A 83 -6.51 -10.43 -8.89
C ALA A 83 -8.02 -10.70 -8.77
N TRP A 84 -8.84 -9.76 -8.32
CA TRP A 84 -10.29 -9.97 -8.24
C TRP A 84 -11.08 -8.70 -8.51
N ASN A 85 -12.41 -8.84 -8.59
CA ASN A 85 -13.35 -7.89 -9.22
C ASN A 85 -13.22 -7.85 -10.75
N ASN A 86 -13.09 -9.01 -11.37
CA ASN A 86 -13.03 -9.18 -12.83
C ASN A 86 -14.28 -9.87 -13.37
N ASP A 87 -14.56 -9.69 -14.66
CA ASP A 87 -15.51 -10.50 -15.39
C ASP A 87 -14.88 -11.84 -15.84
N SER A 88 -15.31 -12.95 -15.23
CA SER A 88 -14.80 -14.30 -15.56
C SER A 88 -15.05 -14.72 -17.01
N SER A 89 -16.03 -14.10 -17.71
CA SER A 89 -16.36 -14.45 -19.10
C SER A 89 -15.24 -14.13 -20.10
N LEU A 90 -14.26 -13.34 -19.68
CA LEU A 90 -13.11 -12.93 -20.48
C LEU A 90 -12.00 -13.98 -20.51
N TYR A 91 -12.06 -14.97 -19.62
CA TYR A 91 -11.05 -16.00 -19.52
C TYR A 91 -11.57 -17.32 -20.08
N GLN A 92 -10.74 -17.95 -20.90
CA GLN A 92 -11.08 -19.24 -21.50
C GLN A 92 -10.95 -20.39 -20.51
N THR A 93 -10.10 -20.24 -19.49
CA THR A 93 -9.81 -21.27 -18.51
C THR A 93 -10.33 -20.87 -17.14
N THR A 94 -11.33 -21.60 -16.66
CA THR A 94 -11.92 -21.40 -15.32
C THR A 94 -12.07 -22.73 -14.58
N ARG A 95 -12.02 -22.69 -13.25
CA ARG A 95 -12.23 -23.83 -12.36
C ARG A 95 -13.11 -23.41 -11.18
N GLN A 96 -13.94 -24.33 -10.71
CA GLN A 96 -14.69 -24.13 -9.46
C GLN A 96 -13.82 -24.55 -8.28
N VAL A 97 -13.67 -23.65 -7.30
CA VAL A 97 -12.89 -23.90 -6.08
C VAL A 97 -13.77 -23.68 -4.87
N THR A 98 -13.85 -24.68 -4.00
CA THR A 98 -14.61 -24.60 -2.74
C THR A 98 -13.69 -24.14 -1.61
N ALA A 99 -13.84 -22.88 -1.19
CA ALA A 99 -13.09 -22.25 -0.11
C ALA A 99 -14.09 -21.58 0.86
N GLY A 100 -14.84 -22.41 1.58
CA GLY A 100 -16.02 -22.04 2.37
C GLY A 100 -17.25 -21.74 1.52
N GLU A 101 -17.11 -20.87 0.51
CA GLU A 101 -18.05 -20.68 -0.60
C GLU A 101 -17.45 -21.23 -1.91
N VAL A 102 -18.25 -21.30 -2.97
CA VAL A 102 -17.78 -21.74 -4.29
C VAL A 102 -17.38 -20.52 -5.12
N TYR A 103 -16.10 -20.49 -5.52
CA TYR A 103 -15.52 -19.45 -6.35
C TYR A 103 -15.31 -19.97 -7.77
N THR A 104 -15.66 -19.14 -8.75
CA THR A 104 -15.17 -19.32 -10.13
C THR A 104 -13.79 -18.68 -10.23
N VAL A 105 -12.75 -19.50 -10.23
CA VAL A 105 -11.37 -19.06 -10.38
C VAL A 105 -11.01 -19.06 -11.86
N SER A 106 -10.57 -17.92 -12.36
CA SER A 106 -10.10 -17.76 -13.74
C SER A 106 -8.57 -17.80 -13.82
N PHE A 107 -8.04 -18.15 -14.98
CA PHE A 107 -6.60 -18.16 -15.25
C PHE A 107 -6.31 -17.27 -16.46
N ILE A 108 -5.26 -16.46 -16.36
CA ILE A 108 -4.67 -15.85 -17.55
C ILE A 108 -4.11 -16.94 -18.46
N GLU A 109 -4.02 -16.66 -19.75
CA GLU A 109 -3.65 -17.63 -20.77
C GLU A 109 -2.26 -18.26 -20.50
N GLU A 110 -1.33 -17.47 -19.98
CA GLU A 110 0.03 -17.87 -19.62
C GLU A 110 0.06 -18.88 -18.46
N LEU A 111 -0.98 -18.90 -17.62
CA LEU A 111 -1.06 -19.74 -16.42
C LEU A 111 -2.07 -20.87 -16.53
N LYS A 112 -2.71 -21.06 -17.71
CA LYS A 112 -3.73 -22.10 -17.92
C LYS A 112 -3.23 -23.52 -17.60
N GLN A 113 -1.93 -23.77 -17.74
CA GLN A 113 -1.32 -25.06 -17.44
C GLN A 113 -1.45 -25.47 -15.95
N TYR A 114 -1.66 -24.51 -15.06
CA TYR A 114 -1.82 -24.75 -13.63
C TYR A 114 -3.27 -25.10 -13.22
N ALA A 115 -4.25 -24.89 -14.11
CA ALA A 115 -5.66 -25.09 -13.80
C ALA A 115 -6.04 -26.54 -13.44
N ASP A 116 -5.20 -27.51 -13.83
CA ASP A 116 -5.38 -28.93 -13.52
C ASP A 116 -4.27 -29.51 -12.64
N ASN A 117 -3.36 -28.65 -12.12
CA ASN A 117 -2.34 -29.09 -11.18
C ASN A 117 -2.94 -29.15 -9.75
N PRO A 118 -3.02 -30.34 -9.12
CA PRO A 118 -3.69 -30.49 -7.83
C PRO A 118 -3.02 -29.68 -6.70
N ASP A 119 -1.69 -29.58 -6.70
CA ASP A 119 -0.95 -28.88 -5.64
C ASP A 119 -1.15 -27.37 -5.74
N VAL A 120 -1.17 -26.83 -6.96
CA VAL A 120 -1.42 -25.40 -7.21
C VAL A 120 -2.89 -25.06 -6.94
N MET A 121 -3.83 -25.94 -7.30
CA MET A 121 -5.24 -25.74 -7.00
C MET A 121 -5.51 -25.72 -5.49
N GLU A 122 -4.82 -26.56 -4.72
CA GLU A 122 -4.89 -26.51 -3.25
C GLU A 122 -4.26 -25.22 -2.70
N ALA A 123 -3.12 -24.78 -3.25
CA ALA A 123 -2.52 -23.49 -2.89
C ALA A 123 -3.49 -22.32 -3.17
N ILE A 124 -4.15 -22.29 -4.32
CA ILE A 124 -5.17 -21.28 -4.65
C ILE A 124 -6.33 -21.32 -3.64
N ARG A 125 -6.82 -22.52 -3.29
CA ARG A 125 -7.89 -22.67 -2.29
C ARG A 125 -7.48 -22.08 -0.94
N LEU A 126 -6.25 -22.33 -0.51
CA LEU A 126 -5.71 -21.79 0.75
C LEU A 126 -5.51 -20.27 0.69
N ALA A 127 -5.04 -19.73 -0.43
CA ALA A 127 -4.93 -18.28 -0.62
C ALA A 127 -6.30 -17.58 -0.51
N ILE A 128 -7.35 -18.17 -1.10
CA ILE A 128 -8.73 -17.63 -0.98
C ILE A 128 -9.19 -17.66 0.48
N LEU A 129 -8.88 -18.73 1.24
CA LEU A 129 -9.24 -18.81 2.66
C LEU A 129 -8.50 -17.75 3.51
N GLU A 130 -7.24 -17.48 3.22
CA GLU A 130 -6.43 -16.47 3.93
C GLU A 130 -6.97 -15.04 3.68
N GLU A 131 -7.33 -14.71 2.44
CA GLU A 131 -7.99 -13.42 2.15
C GLU A 131 -9.35 -13.32 2.84
N ARG A 132 -10.15 -14.39 2.83
CA ARG A 132 -11.44 -14.41 3.52
C ARG A 132 -11.32 -14.15 5.02
N GLU A 133 -10.35 -14.78 5.67
CA GLU A 133 -10.10 -14.53 7.09
C GLU A 133 -9.73 -13.05 7.33
N THR A 134 -8.95 -12.46 6.42
CA THR A 134 -8.63 -11.04 6.44
C THR A 134 -9.88 -10.17 6.28
N GLU A 135 -10.75 -10.50 5.33
CA GLU A 135 -12.00 -9.80 5.07
C GLU A 135 -12.99 -9.87 6.25
N GLU A 136 -13.12 -11.04 6.86
CA GLU A 136 -14.03 -11.28 7.99
C GLU A 136 -13.57 -10.54 9.27
N ASN A 137 -12.25 -10.37 9.45
CA ASN A 137 -11.67 -9.75 10.64
C ASN A 137 -11.35 -8.25 10.48
N SER A 138 -11.47 -7.69 9.28
CA SER A 138 -11.07 -6.31 9.00
C SER A 138 -12.23 -5.31 9.13
N THR A 139 -11.95 -4.19 9.81
CA THR A 139 -12.81 -3.00 9.76
C THR A 139 -12.34 -1.96 8.74
N ASN A 140 -11.27 -2.27 8.02
CA ASN A 140 -10.69 -1.38 7.03
C ASN A 140 -11.64 -1.24 5.83
N GLN A 141 -11.98 -0.01 5.48
CA GLN A 141 -12.85 0.29 4.33
C GLN A 141 -12.25 -0.23 3.01
N TRP A 142 -10.94 -0.31 2.88
CA TRP A 142 -10.29 -0.86 1.68
C TRP A 142 -10.57 -2.35 1.54
N VAL A 143 -10.37 -3.12 2.61
CA VAL A 143 -10.64 -4.57 2.60
C VAL A 143 -12.15 -4.81 2.38
N THR A 144 -13.00 -4.13 3.16
CA THR A 144 -14.46 -4.33 3.11
C THR A 144 -15.13 -3.82 1.83
N ASN A 145 -14.48 -2.92 1.07
CA ASN A 145 -14.96 -2.48 -0.24
C ASN A 145 -14.43 -3.34 -1.41
N PHE A 146 -13.38 -4.13 -1.20
CA PHE A 146 -12.76 -4.99 -2.20
C PHE A 146 -12.82 -6.47 -1.75
N ILE A 147 -14.01 -6.92 -1.33
CA ILE A 147 -14.27 -8.34 -1.06
C ILE A 147 -14.03 -9.17 -2.32
N MET A 148 -13.36 -10.31 -2.18
CA MET A 148 -12.98 -11.17 -3.27
C MET A 148 -14.21 -11.76 -3.97
N THR A 149 -14.37 -11.40 -5.24
CA THR A 149 -15.28 -12.05 -6.18
C THR A 149 -14.55 -12.33 -7.49
N ASN A 150 -14.83 -13.50 -8.08
CA ASN A 150 -14.26 -13.95 -9.35
C ASN A 150 -12.73 -13.79 -9.42
N PRO A 151 -11.97 -14.45 -8.53
CA PRO A 151 -10.51 -14.34 -8.53
C PRO A 151 -9.90 -14.88 -9.83
N VAL A 152 -8.85 -14.20 -10.27
CA VAL A 152 -8.04 -14.51 -11.44
C VAL A 152 -6.63 -14.80 -10.97
N VAL A 153 -6.10 -15.96 -11.34
CA VAL A 153 -4.72 -16.32 -11.09
C VAL A 153 -3.83 -15.57 -12.07
N VAL A 154 -2.98 -14.68 -11.54
CA VAL A 154 -2.06 -13.82 -12.30
C VAL A 154 -0.59 -14.06 -11.96
N GLY A 155 -0.32 -14.99 -11.04
CA GLY A 155 1.04 -15.45 -10.74
C GLY A 155 1.01 -16.77 -9.97
N VAL A 156 1.90 -17.68 -10.37
CA VAL A 156 2.20 -18.93 -9.66
C VAL A 156 3.72 -19.09 -9.67
N ASP A 157 4.30 -19.30 -8.49
CA ASP A 157 5.73 -19.47 -8.30
C ASP A 157 6.00 -20.57 -7.26
N GLY A 158 7.10 -21.29 -7.42
CA GLY A 158 7.41 -22.51 -6.66
C GLY A 158 7.09 -23.83 -7.40
N PRO A 159 7.06 -24.97 -6.70
CA PRO A 159 7.10 -25.09 -5.25
C PRO A 159 8.48 -24.77 -4.66
N TYR A 160 8.48 -24.20 -3.46
CA TYR A 160 9.67 -23.90 -2.66
C TYR A 160 9.88 -24.96 -1.59
N GLN A 161 11.15 -25.29 -1.28
CA GLN A 161 11.49 -26.27 -0.23
C GLN A 161 12.09 -25.61 1.01
N GLU A 162 12.49 -24.36 0.87
CA GLU A 162 13.05 -23.50 1.89
C GLU A 162 12.00 -23.16 2.96
N THR A 163 12.49 -22.90 4.16
CA THR A 163 11.68 -22.40 5.28
C THR A 163 11.23 -20.96 5.04
N TYR A 164 10.23 -20.49 5.79
CA TYR A 164 9.82 -19.07 5.73
C TYR A 164 11.00 -18.12 6.01
N ASP A 165 11.86 -18.48 6.97
CA ASP A 165 13.01 -17.66 7.35
C ASP A 165 14.01 -17.51 6.19
N GLU A 166 14.30 -18.61 5.48
CA GLU A 166 15.15 -18.60 4.31
C GLU A 166 14.51 -17.84 3.14
N LEU A 167 13.21 -18.07 2.91
CA LEU A 167 12.46 -17.40 1.84
C LEU A 167 12.33 -15.90 2.05
N ALA A 168 12.27 -15.41 3.30
CA ALA A 168 12.24 -13.99 3.58
C ALA A 168 13.50 -13.30 3.02
N ALA A 169 14.68 -13.89 3.25
CA ALA A 169 15.93 -13.39 2.68
C ALA A 169 15.99 -13.54 1.16
N VAL A 170 15.60 -14.70 0.62
CA VAL A 170 15.61 -14.97 -0.83
C VAL A 170 14.68 -14.01 -1.58
N PHE A 171 13.47 -13.75 -1.09
CA PHE A 171 12.50 -12.85 -1.74
C PHE A 171 12.90 -11.38 -1.59
N TYR A 172 13.52 -11.02 -0.47
CA TYR A 172 14.14 -9.71 -0.31
C TYR A 172 15.21 -9.46 -1.39
N GLU A 173 16.13 -10.41 -1.58
CA GLU A 173 17.27 -10.28 -2.49
C GLU A 173 16.88 -10.38 -3.97
N SER A 174 15.94 -11.28 -4.29
CA SER A 174 15.45 -11.46 -5.66
C SER A 174 14.42 -10.41 -6.08
N GLY A 175 13.96 -9.56 -5.17
CA GLY A 175 12.98 -8.52 -5.45
C GLY A 175 11.55 -9.04 -5.66
N LYS A 176 11.23 -10.26 -5.20
CA LYS A 176 9.89 -10.87 -5.24
C LYS A 176 8.97 -10.28 -4.16
N LYS A 177 8.75 -8.97 -4.26
CA LYS A 177 8.04 -8.17 -3.25
C LYS A 177 6.59 -8.63 -3.06
N GLU A 178 5.98 -9.15 -4.11
CA GLU A 178 4.61 -9.67 -4.11
C GLU A 178 4.39 -10.83 -3.13
N TYR A 179 5.42 -11.61 -2.77
CA TYR A 179 5.31 -12.71 -1.81
C TYR A 179 6.04 -12.46 -0.50
N TYR A 180 6.88 -11.42 -0.48
CA TYR A 180 7.78 -11.13 0.63
C TYR A 180 7.02 -10.85 1.93
N SER A 181 5.97 -10.03 1.91
CA SER A 181 5.16 -9.74 3.11
C SER A 181 4.56 -11.00 3.70
N SER A 182 3.90 -11.85 2.89
CA SER A 182 3.25 -13.08 3.35
C SER A 182 4.24 -14.08 3.94
N VAL A 183 5.43 -14.20 3.34
CA VAL A 183 6.51 -15.05 3.90
C VAL A 183 7.03 -14.46 5.21
N LEU A 184 7.25 -13.14 5.26
CA LEU A 184 7.80 -12.47 6.42
C LEU A 184 6.86 -12.57 7.64
N GLU A 185 5.56 -12.43 7.43
CA GLU A 185 4.52 -12.61 8.48
C GLU A 185 4.57 -14.01 9.12
N LYS A 186 4.86 -15.03 8.31
CA LYS A 186 4.98 -16.44 8.72
C LYS A 186 6.38 -16.82 9.22
N SER A 187 7.36 -15.93 9.08
CA SER A 187 8.74 -16.13 9.55
C SER A 187 8.87 -15.95 11.06
N SER A 188 9.99 -16.42 11.61
CA SER A 188 10.33 -16.23 13.02
C SER A 188 10.50 -14.76 13.38
N LYS A 189 10.27 -14.40 14.65
CA LYS A 189 10.45 -13.03 15.14
C LYS A 189 11.88 -12.51 14.98
N GLU A 190 12.87 -13.41 15.05
CA GLU A 190 14.28 -13.08 14.78
C GLU A 190 14.48 -12.66 13.32
N THR A 191 13.93 -13.42 12.38
CA THR A 191 13.98 -13.07 10.94
C THR A 191 13.23 -11.78 10.65
N GLN A 192 12.03 -11.59 11.22
CA GLN A 192 11.25 -10.36 11.08
C GLN A 192 12.06 -9.12 11.50
N ALA A 193 12.68 -9.17 12.68
CA ALA A 193 13.53 -8.09 13.18
C ALA A 193 14.78 -7.88 12.32
N ALA A 194 15.43 -8.96 11.90
CA ALA A 194 16.63 -8.91 11.05
C ALA A 194 16.33 -8.28 9.67
N MET A 195 15.20 -8.63 9.06
CA MET A 195 14.80 -8.09 7.76
C MET A 195 14.38 -6.63 7.85
N ALA A 196 13.68 -6.22 8.92
CA ALA A 196 13.36 -4.81 9.16
C ALA A 196 14.65 -3.96 9.31
N GLU A 197 15.61 -4.42 10.11
CA GLU A 197 16.88 -3.71 10.31
C GLU A 197 17.72 -3.70 9.02
N ARG A 198 17.73 -4.80 8.26
CA ARG A 198 18.39 -4.86 6.95
C ARG A 198 17.78 -3.84 5.98
N ALA A 199 16.45 -3.82 5.86
CA ALA A 199 15.73 -2.88 5.01
C ALA A 199 16.02 -1.42 5.39
N TYR A 200 16.09 -1.13 6.68
CA TYR A 200 16.45 0.19 7.18
C TYR A 200 17.88 0.59 6.82
N LYS A 201 18.86 -0.28 7.09
CA LYS A 201 20.29 -0.01 6.79
C LYS A 201 20.57 0.13 5.30
N GLU A 202 19.92 -0.67 4.47
CA GLU A 202 20.09 -0.67 3.02
C GLU A 202 19.24 0.42 2.33
N HIS A 203 18.51 1.24 3.10
CA HIS A 203 17.58 2.24 2.58
C HIS A 203 16.50 1.66 1.63
N ASN A 204 16.13 0.40 1.82
CA ASN A 204 15.14 -0.31 1.01
C ASN A 204 13.72 -0.01 1.50
N ILE A 205 13.21 1.16 1.10
CA ILE A 205 11.89 1.67 1.50
C ILE A 205 10.76 0.68 1.24
N PRO A 206 10.61 0.06 0.04
CA PRO A 206 9.51 -0.85 -0.23
C PRO A 206 9.49 -2.10 0.66
N CYS A 207 10.65 -2.67 0.97
CA CYS A 207 10.70 -3.83 1.86
C CYS A 207 10.50 -3.42 3.32
N PHE A 208 10.98 -2.24 3.73
CA PHE A 208 10.75 -1.74 5.09
C PHE A 208 9.27 -1.46 5.34
N SER A 209 8.55 -0.84 4.40
CA SER A 209 7.12 -0.55 4.57
C SER A 209 6.29 -1.82 4.81
N MET A 210 6.67 -2.94 4.19
CA MET A 210 6.04 -4.25 4.41
C MET A 210 6.30 -4.83 5.81
N THR A 211 7.32 -4.34 6.53
CA THR A 211 7.61 -4.77 7.91
C THR A 211 6.78 -4.03 8.95
N VAL A 212 6.18 -2.89 8.63
CA VAL A 212 5.52 -2.01 9.62
C VAL A 212 4.38 -2.72 10.37
N GLN A 213 3.62 -3.58 9.67
CA GLN A 213 2.49 -4.31 10.24
C GLN A 213 2.90 -5.39 11.24
N ILE A 214 4.10 -5.96 11.10
CA ILE A 214 4.58 -7.06 11.95
C ILE A 214 5.39 -6.56 13.16
N LEU A 215 5.85 -5.30 13.13
CA LEU A 215 6.51 -4.64 14.24
C LEU A 215 5.53 -4.34 15.37
N THR A 216 6.01 -4.35 16.60
CA THR A 216 5.30 -3.82 17.77
C THR A 216 5.22 -2.30 17.73
N ALA A 217 4.35 -1.70 18.56
CA ALA A 217 4.27 -0.25 18.68
C ALA A 217 5.61 0.34 19.18
N GLU A 218 6.26 -0.34 20.12
CA GLU A 218 7.55 0.04 20.66
C GLU A 218 8.65 0.01 19.59
N GLU A 219 8.71 -1.04 18.77
CA GLU A 219 9.68 -1.14 17.67
C GLU A 219 9.44 -0.06 16.61
N ARG A 220 8.18 0.21 16.23
CA ARG A 220 7.86 1.32 15.31
C ARG A 220 8.33 2.67 15.86
N LEU A 221 8.13 2.94 17.15
CA LEU A 221 8.62 4.15 17.81
C LEU A 221 10.14 4.23 17.82
N GLN A 222 10.84 3.10 18.04
CA GLN A 222 12.30 3.05 17.97
C GLN A 222 12.81 3.38 16.57
N TYR A 223 12.24 2.79 15.51
CA TYR A 223 12.61 3.12 14.14
C TYR A 223 12.23 4.55 13.76
N LEU A 224 11.12 5.09 14.28
CA LEU A 224 10.74 6.47 14.05
C LEU A 224 11.79 7.43 14.62
N GLU A 225 12.17 7.26 15.88
CA GLU A 225 13.21 8.08 16.52
C GLU A 225 14.56 7.90 15.82
N LYS A 226 14.92 6.66 15.47
CA LYS A 226 16.15 6.34 14.72
C LYS A 226 16.15 7.04 13.36
N SER A 227 15.04 7.01 12.61
CA SER A 227 14.90 7.69 11.31
C SER A 227 14.96 9.21 11.44
N TYR A 228 14.45 9.76 12.54
CA TYR A 228 14.63 11.16 12.89
C TYR A 228 16.14 11.42 13.11
N GLN A 229 16.83 10.69 13.97
CA GLN A 229 18.25 10.90 14.27
C GLN A 229 19.17 10.72 13.05
N ASP A 230 18.93 9.69 12.24
CA ASP A 230 19.72 9.35 11.05
C ASP A 230 19.39 10.21 9.82
N ASN A 231 18.46 11.18 9.95
CA ASN A 231 18.01 12.03 8.85
C ASN A 231 17.40 11.22 7.67
N GLN A 232 16.68 10.14 7.97
CA GLN A 232 16.04 9.25 7.00
C GLN A 232 14.54 9.54 6.85
N THR A 233 14.22 10.65 6.19
CA THR A 233 12.86 11.21 6.07
C THR A 233 11.80 10.23 5.51
N ALA A 234 12.17 9.36 4.57
CA ALA A 234 11.21 8.43 3.97
C ALA A 234 10.73 7.35 4.96
N PHE A 235 11.64 6.82 5.79
CA PHE A 235 11.29 5.89 6.87
C PHE A 235 10.46 6.58 7.96
N PHE A 236 10.83 7.81 8.29
CA PHE A 236 10.06 8.63 9.22
C PHE A 236 8.62 8.81 8.74
N SER A 237 8.43 9.18 7.48
CA SER A 237 7.10 9.38 6.89
C SER A 237 6.21 8.14 6.99
N ILE A 238 6.79 6.95 6.78
CA ILE A 238 6.06 5.67 6.85
C ILE A 238 5.58 5.39 8.27
N LEU A 239 6.42 5.65 9.27
CA LEU A 239 6.12 5.34 10.67
C LEU A 239 5.28 6.43 11.36
N PHE A 240 5.36 7.67 10.87
CA PHE A 240 4.70 8.82 11.45
C PHE A 240 3.16 8.73 11.37
N SER A 241 2.61 8.10 10.32
CA SER A 241 1.17 8.00 10.12
C SER A 241 0.43 7.23 11.21
N ASP A 242 1.14 6.36 11.93
CA ASP A 242 0.56 5.43 12.90
C ASP A 242 0.56 5.97 14.33
N LEU A 243 1.14 7.15 14.54
CA LEU A 243 1.19 7.83 15.84
C LEU A 243 -0.16 8.41 16.26
N ALA A 244 -0.36 8.55 17.57
CA ALA A 244 -1.46 9.34 18.08
C ALA A 244 -1.28 10.83 17.74
N GLY A 245 -2.37 11.56 17.49
CA GLY A 245 -2.29 12.95 17.00
C GLY A 245 -1.53 13.93 17.92
N ASN A 246 -1.55 13.69 19.24
CA ASN A 246 -0.75 14.44 20.20
C ASN A 246 0.76 14.19 20.04
N GLU A 247 1.16 12.95 19.75
CA GLU A 247 2.56 12.58 19.48
C GLU A 247 3.02 13.18 18.14
N GLN A 248 2.18 13.12 17.11
CA GLN A 248 2.44 13.74 15.80
C GLN A 248 2.71 15.25 15.93
N THR A 249 1.85 15.93 16.68
CA THR A 249 1.99 17.37 16.97
C THR A 249 3.35 17.69 17.60
N SER A 250 3.83 16.85 18.53
CA SER A 250 5.12 17.09 19.20
C SER A 250 6.31 17.06 18.23
N TYR A 251 6.26 16.21 17.21
CA TYR A 251 7.30 16.13 16.19
C TYR A 251 7.31 17.36 15.27
N ALA A 252 6.17 17.99 14.99
CA ALA A 252 6.13 19.23 14.22
C ALA A 252 6.89 20.36 14.95
N TYR A 253 6.62 20.55 16.25
CA TYR A 253 7.35 21.53 17.05
C TYR A 253 8.83 21.17 17.19
N ARG A 254 9.15 19.90 17.47
CA ARG A 254 10.54 19.44 17.57
C ARG A 254 11.31 19.67 16.27
N ALA A 255 10.76 19.31 15.12
CA ALA A 255 11.40 19.54 13.82
C ALA A 255 11.60 21.03 13.52
N TYR A 256 10.68 21.89 13.98
CA TYR A 256 10.84 23.34 13.89
C TYR A 256 11.98 23.86 14.79
N GLU A 257 12.08 23.39 16.03
CA GLU A 257 13.18 23.78 16.95
C GLU A 257 14.54 23.29 16.44
N ASP A 258 14.60 22.03 15.99
CA ASP A 258 15.81 21.37 15.51
C ASP A 258 16.23 21.84 14.10
N ASP A 259 15.47 22.75 13.48
CA ASP A 259 15.70 23.30 12.14
C ASP A 259 15.67 22.25 11.01
N ARG A 260 14.82 21.23 11.15
CA ARG A 260 14.75 20.08 10.23
C ARG A 260 13.53 20.12 9.34
N LYS A 261 13.65 20.91 8.27
CA LYS A 261 12.58 21.25 7.32
C LYS A 261 11.89 20.03 6.70
N ASP A 262 12.62 18.99 6.34
CA ASP A 262 12.04 17.82 5.67
C ASP A 262 11.08 17.06 6.61
N PHE A 263 11.47 16.87 7.86
CA PHE A 263 10.62 16.29 8.90
C PHE A 263 9.45 17.21 9.26
N PHE A 264 9.71 18.53 9.31
CA PHE A 264 8.66 19.51 9.55
C PHE A 264 7.58 19.45 8.47
N SER A 265 7.97 19.32 7.20
CA SER A 265 7.02 19.24 6.08
C SER A 265 6.06 18.07 6.17
N ILE A 266 6.47 16.98 6.81
CA ILE A 266 5.61 15.82 7.11
C ILE A 266 4.73 16.11 8.33
N ALA A 267 5.35 16.55 9.43
CA ALA A 267 4.65 16.62 10.71
C ALA A 267 3.69 17.81 10.82
N VAL A 268 3.91 18.89 10.06
CA VAL A 268 3.08 20.10 10.11
C VAL A 268 1.61 19.84 9.75
N GLU A 269 1.33 18.78 8.97
CA GLU A 269 -0.03 18.40 8.60
C GLU A 269 -0.87 17.91 9.80
N SER A 270 -0.22 17.54 10.92
CA SER A 270 -0.92 17.13 12.14
C SER A 270 -1.38 18.31 12.99
N LEU A 271 -0.96 19.53 12.68
CA LEU A 271 -1.30 20.71 13.45
C LEU A 271 -2.71 21.21 13.12
N ASP A 272 -3.46 21.59 14.14
CA ASP A 272 -4.72 22.30 13.94
C ASP A 272 -4.49 23.75 13.48
N SER A 273 -5.57 24.43 13.09
CA SER A 273 -5.48 25.81 12.57
C SER A 273 -4.94 26.81 13.59
N TYR A 274 -5.21 26.61 14.89
CA TYR A 274 -4.74 27.50 15.94
C TYR A 274 -3.24 27.32 16.17
N GLN A 275 -2.78 26.07 16.20
CA GLN A 275 -1.37 25.71 16.29
C GLN A 275 -0.59 26.23 15.07
N CYS A 276 -1.14 26.09 13.87
CA CYS A 276 -0.56 26.65 12.64
C CYS A 276 -0.41 28.18 12.74
N GLU A 277 -1.46 28.89 13.16
CA GLU A 277 -1.39 30.36 13.29
C GLU A 277 -0.34 30.80 14.32
N ALA A 278 -0.30 30.15 15.48
CA ALA A 278 0.67 30.45 16.52
C ALA A 278 2.11 30.21 16.05
N LEU A 279 2.35 29.09 15.38
CA LEU A 279 3.66 28.72 14.85
C LEU A 279 4.08 29.63 13.69
N ALA A 280 3.15 30.05 12.83
CA ALA A 280 3.42 31.00 11.75
C ALA A 280 3.86 32.37 12.28
N LYS A 281 3.15 32.91 13.29
CA LYS A 281 3.54 34.16 13.98
C LYS A 281 4.94 34.06 14.57
N ARG A 282 5.27 32.90 15.14
CA ARG A 282 6.60 32.62 15.71
C ARG A 282 7.66 32.56 14.62
N ALA A 283 7.44 31.77 13.56
CA ALA A 283 8.35 31.64 12.42
C ALA A 283 8.66 32.98 11.75
N TYR A 284 7.64 33.83 11.59
CA TYR A 284 7.83 35.19 11.08
C TYR A 284 8.73 36.04 11.99
N ARG A 285 8.46 36.04 13.30
CA ARG A 285 9.21 36.81 14.30
C ARG A 285 10.66 36.35 14.43
N GLU A 286 10.90 35.05 14.29
CA GLU A 286 12.22 34.42 14.31
C GLU A 286 12.94 34.47 12.95
N GLY A 287 12.28 34.97 11.90
CA GLY A 287 12.86 35.05 10.56
C GLY A 287 13.01 33.70 9.84
N LYS A 288 12.37 32.63 10.34
CA LYS A 288 12.38 31.27 9.77
C LYS A 288 11.43 31.15 8.57
N LYS A 289 11.71 31.91 7.50
CA LYS A 289 10.84 32.01 6.31
C LYS A 289 10.52 30.67 5.65
N GLU A 290 11.49 29.77 5.59
CA GLU A 290 11.32 28.47 4.93
C GLU A 290 10.30 27.59 5.68
N PHE A 291 10.24 27.69 7.02
CA PHE A 291 9.20 27.03 7.81
C PHE A 291 7.86 27.71 7.65
N LEU A 292 7.84 29.04 7.60
CA LEU A 292 6.61 29.81 7.39
C LEU A 292 5.86 29.37 6.12
N TYR A 293 6.57 29.12 5.01
CA TYR A 293 5.95 28.66 3.76
C TYR A 293 5.41 27.23 3.81
N LEU A 294 5.85 26.43 4.77
CA LEU A 294 5.37 25.05 4.96
C LEU A 294 4.13 25.00 5.85
N ILE A 295 3.81 26.06 6.60
CA ILE A 295 2.67 26.07 7.53
C ILE A 295 1.35 26.29 6.76
N PRO A 296 0.38 25.35 6.84
CA PRO A 296 -0.91 25.51 6.20
C PRO A 296 -1.62 26.82 6.61
N GLY A 297 -2.04 27.60 5.61
CA GLY A 297 -2.78 28.85 5.83
C GLY A 297 -1.93 30.05 6.25
N ALA A 298 -0.61 29.89 6.42
CA ALA A 298 0.28 31.02 6.64
C ALA A 298 0.37 31.92 5.39
N LYS A 299 0.47 33.24 5.60
CA LYS A 299 0.70 34.23 4.54
C LYS A 299 1.97 35.00 4.85
N ASP A 300 2.76 35.35 3.83
CA ASP A 300 3.91 36.26 3.97
C ASP A 300 3.45 37.74 3.98
N ASP A 301 2.37 38.03 4.70
CA ASP A 301 1.83 39.37 4.85
C ASP A 301 2.17 39.91 6.24
N LYS A 302 2.51 41.19 6.32
CA LYS A 302 3.01 41.89 7.52
C LYS A 302 2.00 42.01 8.68
N ASP A 303 0.81 41.43 8.57
CA ASP A 303 -0.33 41.64 9.48
C ASP A 303 -0.51 40.48 10.50
N PHE A 304 0.59 39.88 10.95
CA PHE A 304 0.58 38.86 12.00
C PHE A 304 0.66 39.41 13.43
#